data_AF-A0AA96F5M6-F1
#
_entry.id   AF-A0AA96F5M6-F1
#
_cell.length_a   1.000
_cell.length_b   1.000
_cell.length_c   1.000
_cell.angle_alpha   90.00
_cell.angle_beta   90.00
_cell.angle_gamma   90.00
#
_symmetry.space_group_name_H-M   'P 1'
#
loop_
_entity.id
_entity.type
_entity.pdbx_description
1 polymer ?
#
loop_
_entity_poly.entity_id
_entity_poly.type
_entity_poly.pdbx_seq_one_letter_code
_entity_poly.pdbx_strand_id
1 'polypeptide(L)'
;MTSEASPAAVGAVAELESLRWWLLRWGPRADSGVILAAGPADDEAASVDVATLAVALPVMALTGDFAPADMQYRMHRELLWDEATGMWAASCSVDEHGAGIGSRPPVTQDATAMVVETLDKALRLGGDAVPAEMRGRWAQQLAELRDALSRG
;
A
#
# COMPACT_ATOMS: atom_id res chain seq x y z
N MET A 1 -17.44 8.68 34.18
CA MET A 1 -16.03 8.36 34.46
C MET A 1 -15.32 8.23 33.13
N THR A 2 -14.67 9.29 32.67
CA THR A 2 -13.78 9.24 31.50
C THR A 2 -12.47 8.60 31.96
N SER A 3 -12.18 7.38 31.50
CA SER A 3 -10.86 6.78 31.68
C SER A 3 -9.86 7.65 30.93
N GLU A 4 -8.93 8.30 31.63
CA GLU A 4 -7.81 8.97 30.98
C GLU A 4 -6.98 7.93 30.21
N ALA A 5 -6.58 8.28 28.99
CA ALA A 5 -5.73 7.42 28.19
C ALA A 5 -4.38 7.25 28.88
N SER A 6 -3.88 6.00 28.94
CA SER A 6 -2.56 5.71 29.48
C SER A 6 -1.47 6.47 28.70
N PRO A 7 -0.37 6.91 29.34
CA PRO A 7 0.76 7.55 28.64
C PRO A 7 1.28 6.77 27.43
N ALA A 8 1.24 5.43 27.48
CA ALA A 8 1.61 4.57 26.35
C ALA A 8 0.64 4.71 25.16
N ALA A 9 -0.66 4.86 25.43
CA ALA A 9 -1.66 5.09 24.40
C ALA A 9 -1.51 6.47 23.77
N VAL A 10 -1.17 7.49 24.56
CA VAL A 10 -0.85 8.83 24.04
C VAL A 10 0.38 8.80 23.13
N GLY A 11 1.43 8.09 23.53
CA GLY A 11 2.63 7.89 22.70
C GLY A 11 2.32 7.20 21.36
N ALA A 12 1.55 6.10 21.39
CA ALA A 12 1.18 5.38 20.19
C ALA A 12 0.35 6.22 19.20
N VAL A 13 -0.54 7.08 19.69
CA VAL A 13 -1.31 8.01 18.84
C VAL A 13 -0.39 9.04 18.18
N ALA A 14 0.58 9.60 18.93
CA ALA A 14 1.54 10.56 18.38
C ALA A 14 2.46 9.93 17.32
N GLU A 15 2.89 8.68 17.52
CA GLU A 15 3.67 7.92 16.54
C GLU A 15 2.84 7.64 15.28
N LEU A 16 1.57 7.24 15.44
CA LEU A 16 0.67 7.00 14.31
C LEU A 16 0.45 8.29 13.50
N GLU A 17 0.16 9.42 14.15
CA GLU A 17 0.00 10.70 13.46
C GLU A 17 1.30 11.14 12.77
N SER A 18 2.46 10.91 13.39
CA SER A 18 3.75 11.21 12.76
C SER A 18 3.96 10.38 11.50
N LEU A 19 3.67 9.08 11.56
CA LEU A 19 3.76 8.17 10.41
C LEU A 19 2.75 8.54 9.32
N ARG A 20 1.51 8.88 9.70
CA ARG A 20 0.46 9.34 8.80
C ARG A 20 0.92 10.56 8.01
N TRP A 21 1.41 11.60 8.68
CA TRP A 21 1.86 12.82 8.01
C TRP A 21 3.13 12.61 7.19
N TRP A 22 4.04 11.74 7.66
CA TRP A 22 5.17 11.30 6.85
C TRP A 22 4.71 10.67 5.55
N LEU A 23 3.82 9.68 5.60
CA LEU A 23 3.28 9.06 4.40
C LEU A 23 2.59 10.09 3.51
N LEU A 24 1.75 10.97 4.04
CA LEU A 24 0.97 11.91 3.23
C LEU A 24 1.79 13.05 2.60
N ARG A 25 2.89 13.49 3.23
CA ARG A 25 3.57 14.73 2.84
C ARG A 25 5.06 14.61 2.56
N TRP A 26 5.77 13.74 3.27
CA TRP A 26 7.24 13.76 3.29
C TRP A 26 7.91 12.49 2.77
N GLY A 27 7.17 11.39 2.65
CA GLY A 27 7.68 10.16 2.07
C GLY A 27 8.16 10.39 0.63
N PRO A 28 9.23 9.69 0.20
CA PRO A 28 9.76 9.83 -1.16
C PRO A 28 8.68 9.42 -2.16
N ARG A 29 8.53 10.21 -3.22
CA ARG A 29 7.49 10.03 -4.25
C ARG A 29 8.04 10.35 -5.63
N ALA A 30 7.54 9.64 -6.63
CA ALA A 30 7.65 10.09 -8.01
C ALA A 30 6.66 11.24 -8.29
N ASP A 31 6.78 11.91 -9.44
CA ASP A 31 5.90 13.03 -9.81
C ASP A 31 4.42 12.62 -9.91
N SER A 32 4.15 11.38 -10.32
CA SER A 32 2.79 10.81 -10.31
C SER A 32 2.18 10.74 -8.90
N GLY A 33 3.00 10.82 -7.87
CA GLY A 33 2.60 10.72 -6.47
C GLY A 33 2.59 9.30 -5.93
N VAL A 34 3.12 8.28 -6.63
CA VAL A 34 3.33 6.96 -6.01
C VAL A 34 4.43 7.04 -4.95
N ILE A 35 4.23 6.39 -3.79
CA ILE A 35 5.26 6.33 -2.74
C ILE A 35 6.36 5.35 -3.18
N LEU A 36 7.61 5.79 -3.02
CA LEU A 36 8.82 5.02 -3.32
C LEU A 36 9.32 4.30 -2.06
N ALA A 37 9.95 3.13 -2.23
CA ALA A 37 10.54 2.38 -1.11
C ALA A 37 11.76 3.09 -0.51
N ALA A 38 12.54 3.74 -1.37
CA ALA A 38 13.61 4.65 -1.00
C ALA A 38 13.62 5.83 -1.98
N GLY A 39 14.10 6.99 -1.52
CA GLY A 39 14.48 8.05 -2.45
C GLY A 39 15.67 7.59 -3.29
N PRO A 40 15.84 8.11 -4.52
CA PRO A 40 17.04 7.81 -5.30
C PRO A 40 18.27 8.22 -4.50
N ALA A 41 19.10 7.26 -4.10
CA ALA A 41 20.49 7.54 -3.80
C ALA A 41 21.15 7.90 -5.14
N ASP A 42 22.09 8.85 -5.16
CA ASP A 42 22.76 9.30 -6.39
C ASP A 42 23.11 8.09 -7.30
N ASP A 43 22.56 8.09 -8.52
CA ASP A 43 22.66 7.06 -9.57
C ASP A 43 21.89 5.72 -9.40
N GLU A 44 21.10 5.51 -8.35
CA GLU A 44 20.19 4.36 -8.23
C GLU A 44 18.77 4.69 -8.69
N ALA A 45 18.19 3.82 -9.55
CA ALA A 45 16.80 3.94 -9.95
C ALA A 45 15.88 3.78 -8.73
N ALA A 46 14.89 4.68 -8.60
CA ALA A 46 13.88 4.56 -7.57
C ALA A 46 13.06 3.27 -7.73
N SER A 47 12.48 2.77 -6.65
CA SER A 47 11.63 1.58 -6.70
C SER A 47 10.29 1.78 -5.99
N VAL A 48 9.28 1.10 -6.52
CA VAL A 48 7.97 0.91 -5.88
C VAL A 48 7.91 -0.53 -5.40
N ASP A 49 7.63 -0.72 -4.11
CA ASP A 49 7.68 -2.02 -3.44
C ASP A 49 6.34 -2.35 -2.77
N VAL A 50 5.97 -3.64 -2.78
CA VAL A 50 4.79 -4.11 -2.02
C VAL A 50 4.93 -3.83 -0.53
N ALA A 51 6.16 -3.88 0.02
CA ALA A 51 6.41 -3.59 1.42
C ALA A 51 6.00 -2.16 1.82
N THR A 52 6.20 -1.19 0.91
CA THR A 52 5.76 0.20 1.09
C THR A 52 4.24 0.28 1.16
N LEU A 53 3.54 -0.42 0.25
CA LEU A 53 2.07 -0.51 0.26
C LEU A 53 1.55 -1.17 1.54
N ALA A 54 2.23 -2.20 2.02
CA ALA A 54 1.88 -2.95 3.23
C ALA A 54 1.89 -2.10 4.50
N VAL A 55 2.65 -1.00 4.50
CA VAL A 55 2.62 0.02 5.55
C VAL A 55 1.61 1.11 5.24
N ALA A 56 1.63 1.66 4.02
CA ALA A 56 0.85 2.84 3.66
C ALA A 56 -0.66 2.57 3.74
N LEU A 57 -1.13 1.45 3.17
CA LEU A 57 -2.56 1.19 3.05
C LEU A 57 -3.24 1.00 4.42
N PRO A 58 -2.70 0.18 5.34
CA PRO A 58 -3.31 0.01 6.66
C PRO A 58 -3.28 1.28 7.52
N VAL A 59 -2.21 2.07 7.44
CA VAL A 59 -2.11 3.34 8.18
C VAL A 59 -3.18 4.32 7.69
N MET A 60 -3.25 4.54 6.37
CA MET A 60 -4.23 5.47 5.79
C MET A 60 -5.68 5.00 6.01
N ALA A 61 -5.95 3.69 5.96
CA ALA A 61 -7.27 3.17 6.29
C ALA A 61 -7.63 3.39 7.77
N LEU A 62 -6.67 3.18 8.68
CA LEU A 62 -6.86 3.41 10.12
C LEU A 62 -7.09 4.89 10.45
N THR A 63 -6.46 5.81 9.73
CA THR A 63 -6.59 7.27 9.96
C THR A 63 -7.71 7.91 9.14
N GLY A 64 -8.47 7.12 8.36
CA GLY A 64 -9.59 7.59 7.55
C GLY A 64 -9.19 8.31 6.26
N ASP A 65 -7.92 8.25 5.86
CA ASP A 65 -7.40 8.85 4.63
C ASP A 65 -7.67 7.93 3.42
N PHE A 66 -8.93 7.61 3.16
CA PHE A 66 -9.32 6.60 2.17
C PHE A 66 -8.98 6.98 0.72
N ALA A 67 -9.14 8.25 0.35
CA ALA A 67 -8.83 8.70 -1.01
C ALA A 67 -7.33 8.50 -1.37
N PRO A 68 -6.35 8.95 -0.55
CA PRO A 68 -4.95 8.65 -0.82
C PRO A 68 -4.64 7.16 -0.68
N ALA A 69 -5.31 6.41 0.22
CA ALA A 69 -5.14 4.96 0.34
C ALA A 69 -5.47 4.24 -0.99
N ASP A 70 -6.63 4.52 -1.57
CA ASP A 70 -7.06 3.92 -2.85
C ASP A 70 -6.19 4.36 -4.02
N MET A 71 -5.74 5.62 -4.03
CA MET A 71 -4.78 6.11 -5.01
C MET A 71 -3.47 5.31 -4.95
N GLN A 72 -2.90 5.13 -3.75
CA GLN A 72 -1.66 4.36 -3.58
C GLN A 72 -1.83 2.90 -4.00
N TYR A 73 -2.94 2.26 -3.62
CA TYR A 73 -3.23 0.89 -4.04
C TYR A 73 -3.27 0.76 -5.58
N ARG A 74 -3.97 1.67 -6.26
CA ARG A 74 -4.08 1.63 -7.73
C ARG A 74 -2.74 1.88 -8.42
N MET A 75 -1.95 2.84 -7.94
CA MET A 75 -0.61 3.12 -8.48
C MET A 75 0.34 1.92 -8.31
N HIS A 76 0.34 1.28 -7.14
CA HIS A 76 1.15 0.08 -6.93
C HIS A 76 0.64 -1.09 -7.80
N ARG A 77 -0.68 -1.24 -7.95
CA ARG A 77 -1.26 -2.28 -8.82
C ARG A 77 -0.83 -2.10 -10.27
N GLU A 78 -0.82 -0.88 -10.79
CA GLU A 78 -0.41 -0.59 -12.17
C GLU A 78 1.03 -1.06 -12.46
N LEU A 79 1.92 -0.96 -11.46
CA LEU A 79 3.34 -1.29 -11.61
C LEU A 79 3.67 -2.76 -11.28
N LEU A 80 2.99 -3.34 -10.29
CA LEU A 80 3.41 -4.60 -9.67
C LEU A 80 2.48 -5.77 -10.01
N TRP A 81 1.24 -5.53 -10.43
CA TRP A 81 0.30 -6.59 -10.73
C TRP A 81 0.48 -7.12 -12.15
N ASP A 82 0.40 -8.43 -12.30
CA ASP A 82 0.33 -9.11 -13.58
C ASP A 82 -1.07 -9.66 -13.86
N GLU A 83 -1.73 -9.08 -14.85
CA GLU A 83 -3.06 -9.52 -15.31
C GLU A 83 -3.05 -10.97 -15.84
N ALA A 84 -1.94 -11.41 -16.46
CA ALA A 84 -1.87 -12.75 -17.05
C ALA A 84 -1.88 -13.86 -15.99
N THR A 85 -1.21 -13.62 -14.87
CA THR A 85 -1.11 -14.59 -13.76
C THR A 85 -2.04 -14.27 -12.59
N GLY A 86 -2.52 -13.04 -12.49
CA GLY A 86 -3.22 -12.50 -11.33
C GLY A 86 -2.31 -12.22 -10.13
N MET A 87 -0.99 -12.37 -10.26
CA MET A 87 -0.02 -12.29 -9.17
C MET A 87 0.72 -10.95 -9.14
N TRP A 88 1.42 -10.67 -8.04
CA TRP A 88 2.18 -9.45 -7.83
C TRP A 88 3.69 -9.72 -7.83
N ALA A 89 4.44 -8.78 -8.40
CA ALA A 89 5.88 -8.65 -8.19
C ALA A 89 6.17 -7.96 -6.86
N ALA A 90 7.33 -8.23 -6.27
CA ALA A 90 7.74 -7.62 -5.01
C ALA A 90 8.14 -6.14 -5.17
N SER A 91 8.77 -5.80 -6.30
CA SER A 91 9.31 -4.47 -6.58
C SER A 91 9.36 -4.20 -8.09
N CYS A 92 9.31 -2.93 -8.46
CA CYS A 92 9.51 -2.42 -9.81
C CYS A 92 10.38 -1.16 -9.75
N SER A 93 11.45 -1.12 -10.54
CA SER A 93 12.21 0.11 -10.76
C SER A 93 11.39 1.10 -11.57
N VAL A 94 11.41 2.37 -11.19
CA VAL A 94 10.64 3.45 -11.83
C VAL A 94 11.51 4.65 -12.15
N ASP A 95 11.09 5.44 -13.13
CA ASP A 95 11.66 6.76 -13.41
C ASP A 95 11.11 7.84 -12.47
N GLU A 96 11.57 9.08 -12.64
CA GLU A 96 11.14 10.23 -11.84
C GLU A 96 9.63 10.51 -11.94
N HIS A 97 8.99 10.11 -13.04
CA HIS A 97 7.55 10.25 -13.23
C HIS A 97 6.75 9.09 -12.62
N GLY A 98 7.41 7.99 -12.26
CA GLY A 98 6.81 6.81 -11.66
C GLY A 98 6.40 5.75 -12.70
N ALA A 99 6.94 5.82 -13.92
CA ALA A 99 6.76 4.78 -14.92
C ALA A 99 7.79 3.67 -14.74
N GLY A 100 7.38 2.41 -14.91
CA GLY A 100 8.26 1.25 -14.79
C GLY A 100 9.40 1.26 -15.82
N ILE A 101 10.62 0.99 -15.36
CA ILE A 101 11.82 0.91 -16.20
C ILE A 101 12.22 -0.57 -16.39
N GLY A 102 12.54 -0.93 -17.63
CA GLY A 102 13.12 -2.24 -17.97
C GLY A 102 12.06 -3.30 -18.26
N SER A 103 12.44 -4.57 -18.10
CA SER A 103 11.51 -5.70 -18.28
C SER A 103 10.53 -5.80 -17.13
N ARG A 104 9.34 -6.35 -17.41
CA ARG A 104 8.34 -6.63 -16.37
C ARG A 104 8.96 -7.46 -15.23
N PRO A 105 8.78 -7.04 -13.96
CA PRO A 105 9.37 -7.77 -12.84
C PRO A 105 8.71 -9.14 -12.66
N PRO A 106 9.45 -10.14 -12.15
CA PRO A 106 8.89 -11.46 -11.88
C PRO A 106 7.90 -11.40 -10.72
N VAL A 107 6.75 -12.05 -10.90
CA VAL A 107 5.73 -12.19 -9.87
C VAL A 107 6.06 -13.31 -8.89
N THR A 108 5.64 -13.18 -7.64
CA THR A 108 5.86 -14.19 -6.60
C THR A 108 4.62 -14.42 -5.74
N GLN A 109 4.51 -15.63 -5.17
CA GLN A 109 3.47 -15.95 -4.19
C GLN A 109 3.60 -15.07 -2.94
N ASP A 110 4.81 -14.87 -2.44
CA ASP A 110 5.07 -14.06 -1.23
C ASP A 110 4.61 -12.61 -1.38
N ALA A 111 4.92 -11.97 -2.50
CA ALA A 111 4.46 -10.60 -2.77
C ALA A 111 2.93 -10.55 -2.87
N THR A 112 2.31 -11.52 -3.54
CA THR A 112 0.86 -11.61 -3.66
C THR A 112 0.19 -11.83 -2.30
N ALA A 113 0.74 -12.72 -1.46
CA ALA A 113 0.28 -12.97 -0.10
C ALA A 113 0.38 -11.71 0.77
N MET A 114 1.46 -10.95 0.65
CA MET A 114 1.61 -9.67 1.35
C MET A 114 0.52 -8.66 0.95
N VAL A 115 0.13 -8.58 -0.33
CA VAL A 115 -0.98 -7.71 -0.76
C VAL A 115 -2.32 -8.19 -0.22
N VAL A 116 -2.56 -9.51 -0.18
CA VAL A 116 -3.76 -10.11 0.44
C VAL A 116 -3.86 -9.70 1.91
N GLU A 117 -2.78 -9.88 2.67
CA GLU A 117 -2.74 -9.49 4.09
C GLU A 117 -2.94 -7.98 4.28
N THR A 118 -2.35 -7.19 3.40
CA THR A 118 -2.44 -5.72 3.41
C THR A 118 -3.86 -5.24 3.19
N LEU A 119 -4.55 -5.74 2.15
CA LEU A 119 -5.94 -5.39 1.85
C LEU A 119 -6.88 -5.86 2.96
N ASP A 120 -6.72 -7.10 3.45
CA ASP A 120 -7.52 -7.64 4.53
C ASP A 120 -7.35 -6.80 5.81
N LYS A 121 -6.11 -6.40 6.14
CA LYS A 121 -5.81 -5.52 7.26
C LYS A 121 -6.42 -4.12 7.07
N ALA A 122 -6.29 -3.50 5.90
CA ALA A 122 -6.85 -2.19 5.62
C ALA A 122 -8.39 -2.20 5.73
N LEU A 123 -9.06 -3.22 5.21
CA LEU A 123 -10.50 -3.40 5.33
C LEU A 123 -10.94 -3.54 6.79
N ARG A 124 -10.22 -4.34 7.59
CA ARG A 124 -10.52 -4.51 9.03
C ARG A 124 -10.31 -3.22 9.82
N LEU A 125 -9.21 -2.50 9.59
CA LEU A 125 -8.89 -1.26 10.32
C LEU A 125 -9.82 -0.10 9.93
N GLY A 126 -10.14 0.03 8.64
CA GLY A 126 -11.08 1.04 8.17
C GLY A 126 -12.53 0.76 8.53
N GLY A 127 -12.88 -0.52 8.78
CA GLY A 127 -14.19 -0.93 9.29
C GLY A 127 -15.36 -0.36 8.48
N ASP A 128 -16.37 0.16 9.17
CA ASP A 128 -17.55 0.77 8.55
C ASP A 128 -17.28 2.15 7.92
N ALA A 129 -16.17 2.80 8.28
CA ALA A 129 -15.81 4.11 7.75
C ALA A 129 -15.32 4.07 6.29
N VAL A 130 -14.87 2.90 5.80
CA VAL A 130 -14.47 2.74 4.39
C VAL A 130 -15.65 3.06 3.47
N PRO A 131 -15.50 3.95 2.47
CA PRO A 131 -16.55 4.24 1.51
C PRO A 131 -17.06 2.97 0.83
N ALA A 132 -18.38 2.82 0.68
CA ALA A 132 -19.01 1.57 0.23
C ALA A 132 -18.46 1.07 -1.12
N GLU A 133 -18.26 1.97 -2.09
CA GLU A 133 -17.69 1.64 -3.39
C GLU A 133 -16.25 1.13 -3.28
N MET A 134 -15.44 1.77 -2.43
CA MET A 134 -14.06 1.38 -2.19
C MET A 134 -13.98 0.03 -1.48
N ARG A 135 -14.83 -0.19 -0.45
CA ARG A 135 -14.97 -1.48 0.23
C ARG A 135 -15.32 -2.58 -0.76
N GLY A 136 -16.26 -2.33 -1.67
CA GLY A 136 -16.67 -3.27 -2.72
C GLY A 136 -15.51 -3.64 -3.64
N ARG A 137 -14.79 -2.64 -4.18
CA ARG A 137 -13.61 -2.88 -5.04
C ARG A 137 -12.51 -3.65 -4.31
N TRP A 138 -12.12 -3.21 -3.11
CA TRP A 138 -11.05 -3.86 -2.36
C TRP A 138 -11.42 -5.29 -1.94
N ALA A 139 -12.68 -5.55 -1.58
CA ALA A 139 -13.15 -6.90 -1.28
C ALA A 139 -13.11 -7.81 -2.51
N GLN A 140 -13.52 -7.30 -3.68
CA GLN A 140 -13.41 -8.02 -4.94
C GLN A 140 -11.95 -8.34 -5.27
N GLN A 141 -11.07 -7.33 -5.22
CA GLN A 141 -9.65 -7.50 -5.50
C GLN A 141 -8.97 -8.45 -4.51
N LEU A 142 -9.36 -8.43 -3.24
CA LEU A 142 -8.89 -9.39 -2.24
C LEU A 142 -9.31 -10.83 -2.60
N ALA A 143 -10.54 -11.03 -3.09
CA ALA A 143 -11.01 -12.34 -3.55
C ALA A 143 -10.23 -12.83 -4.79
N GLU A 144 -9.99 -11.95 -5.77
CA GLU A 144 -9.19 -12.24 -6.97
C GLU A 144 -7.77 -12.71 -6.61
N LEU A 145 -7.13 -12.06 -5.63
CA LEU A 145 -5.78 -12.40 -5.20
C LEU A 145 -5.71 -13.72 -4.44
N ARG A 146 -6.70 -13.99 -3.57
CA ARG A 146 -6.80 -15.29 -2.88
C ARG A 146 -7.00 -16.44 -3.87
N ASP A 147 -7.82 -16.21 -4.89
CA ASP A 147 -8.04 -17.17 -5.96
C ASP A 147 -6.76 -17.40 -6.79
N ALA A 148 -6.02 -16.34 -7.13
CA ALA A 148 -4.71 -16.47 -7.79
C ALA A 148 -3.70 -17.30 -6.99
N LEU A 149 -3.59 -17.07 -5.67
CA LEU A 149 -2.74 -17.86 -4.77
C LEU A 149 -3.16 -19.33 -4.66
N SER A 150 -4.44 -19.65 -4.88
CA SER A 150 -4.91 -21.03 -4.83
C SER A 150 -4.60 -21.85 -6.10
N ARG A 151 -4.23 -21.16 -7.20
CA ARG A 151 -3.90 -21.78 -8.49
C ARG A 151 -2.41 -21.94 -8.76
N GLY A 152 -1.57 -21.12 -8.13
CA GLY A 152 -0.12 -21.16 -8.25
C GLY A 152 0.50 -22.14 -7.26
#